data_AF-W2FPQ0-F1
#
_entry.id   AF-W2FPQ0-F1
#
_cell.length_a   1.000
_cell.length_b   1.000
_cell.length_c   1.000
_cell.angle_alpha   90.00
_cell.angle_beta   90.00
_cell.angle_gamma   90.00
#
_symmetry.space_group_name_H-M   'P 1'
#
loop_
_entity.id
_entity.type
_entity.pdbx_description
1 polymer ?
#
loop_
_entity_poly.entity_id
_entity_poly.type
_entity_poly.pdbx_seq_one_letter_code
_entity_poly.pdbx_strand_id
1 'polypeptide(L)'
;MPDYRLLRTDSFVTENDAADVEERGIPGLSKLSEWIEKGKSKMSDLQLRIQYKDVVRHGVSDDRVTKAWVQRGKPAKDIYNRWIRLKKSDLEASKLLLEQNLKPRDLYDLWAGRGMSMEDIYKLWRELKLDDTQIYNMWVTLPGKTKKTDDEIFAAWFNANKSIEDVRKLLRLDDGNNYSNANTKFWLKYIHYYDRRKGVIA
;
A
#
# COMPACT_ATOMS: atom_id res chain seq x y z
N MET A 1 -34.21 -2.14 -57.36
CA MET A 1 -33.92 -2.37 -55.93
C MET A 1 -32.43 -2.71 -55.84
N PRO A 2 -31.64 -2.03 -54.99
CA PRO A 2 -30.19 -1.90 -55.15
C PRO A 2 -29.39 -2.99 -54.40
N ASP A 3 -28.20 -3.27 -54.94
CA ASP A 3 -27.16 -4.14 -54.40
C ASP A 3 -26.69 -3.73 -52.99
N TYR A 4 -26.66 -4.69 -52.06
CA TYR A 4 -26.00 -4.53 -50.77
C TYR A 4 -24.59 -5.13 -50.84
N ARG A 5 -23.60 -4.25 -51.05
CA ARG A 5 -22.17 -4.53 -50.89
C ARG A 5 -21.86 -4.86 -49.43
N LEU A 6 -21.19 -6.00 -49.23
CA LEU A 6 -20.60 -6.42 -47.96
C LEU A 6 -19.51 -5.44 -47.53
N LEU A 7 -19.71 -4.73 -46.43
CA LEU A 7 -18.65 -3.97 -45.76
C LEU A 7 -17.92 -4.89 -44.79
N ARG A 8 -16.74 -5.33 -45.23
CA ARG A 8 -15.70 -5.97 -44.42
C ARG A 8 -15.18 -4.92 -43.43
N THR A 9 -15.53 -5.04 -42.16
CA THR A 9 -14.87 -4.28 -41.09
C THR A 9 -13.57 -4.98 -40.76
N ASP A 10 -12.47 -4.48 -41.33
CA ASP A 10 -11.13 -4.80 -40.86
C ASP A 10 -11.01 -4.30 -39.42
N SER A 11 -10.96 -5.25 -38.48
CA SER A 11 -10.59 -5.01 -37.10
C SER A 11 -9.15 -4.51 -37.08
N PHE A 12 -8.98 -3.20 -36.90
CA PHE A 12 -7.72 -2.56 -36.57
C PHE A 12 -7.15 -3.23 -35.32
N VAL A 13 -6.07 -3.98 -35.50
CA VAL A 13 -5.13 -4.29 -34.43
C VAL A 13 -4.49 -2.96 -34.08
N THR A 14 -4.83 -2.40 -32.93
CA THR A 14 -4.01 -1.33 -32.34
C THR A 14 -2.70 -1.94 -31.91
N GLU A 15 -1.69 -1.83 -32.77
CA GLU A 15 -0.28 -2.02 -32.45
C GLU A 15 0.03 -1.18 -31.21
N ASN A 16 0.32 -1.86 -30.11
CA ASN A 16 0.75 -1.27 -28.85
C ASN A 16 2.28 -1.20 -28.80
N ASP A 17 2.90 -0.85 -29.93
CA ASP A 17 4.36 -0.95 -30.16
C ASP A 17 5.15 0.29 -29.72
N ALA A 18 4.49 1.27 -29.11
CA ALA A 18 5.18 2.47 -28.62
C ALA A 18 5.85 2.28 -27.24
N ALA A 19 5.49 1.24 -26.48
CA ALA A 19 6.05 1.00 -25.14
C ALA A 19 7.30 0.09 -25.13
N ASP A 20 7.59 -0.60 -26.24
CA ASP A 20 8.63 -1.66 -26.32
C ASP A 20 10.00 -1.14 -26.79
N VAL A 21 10.10 0.13 -27.18
CA VAL A 21 11.34 0.69 -27.75
C VAL A 21 12.30 1.22 -26.67
N GLU A 22 11.79 1.74 -25.56
CA GLU A 22 12.64 2.23 -24.45
C GLU A 22 13.13 1.11 -23.51
N GLU A 23 12.47 -0.05 -23.46
CA GLU A 23 12.85 -1.15 -22.55
C GLU A 23 14.04 -1.98 -23.08
N ARG A 24 14.32 -1.93 -24.40
CA ARG A 24 15.34 -2.74 -25.10
C ARG A 24 16.80 -2.29 -24.91
N GLY A 25 17.05 -1.11 -24.33
CA GLY A 25 18.39 -0.51 -24.26
C GLY A 25 19.21 -0.84 -23.02
N ILE A 26 18.66 -1.53 -22.01
CA ILE A 26 19.32 -1.70 -20.71
C ILE A 26 19.55 -3.19 -20.44
N PRO A 27 20.80 -3.67 -20.47
CA PRO A 27 21.13 -5.09 -20.32
C PRO A 27 20.53 -5.76 -19.06
N GLY A 28 20.22 -5.00 -18.01
CA GLY A 28 19.57 -5.49 -16.80
C GLY A 28 18.03 -5.64 -16.88
N LEU A 29 17.35 -4.85 -17.72
CA LEU A 29 15.88 -4.90 -17.86
C LEU A 29 15.41 -6.02 -18.79
N SER A 30 16.16 -6.30 -19.86
CA SER A 30 15.89 -7.45 -20.74
C SER A 30 16.12 -8.79 -20.03
N LYS A 31 17.09 -8.86 -19.11
CA LYS A 31 17.20 -10.01 -18.20
C LYS A 31 15.99 -10.09 -17.27
N LEU A 32 15.54 -8.96 -16.70
CA LEU A 32 14.31 -8.92 -15.90
C LEU A 32 13.08 -9.38 -16.70
N SER A 33 12.94 -9.06 -18.00
CA SER A 33 11.87 -9.56 -18.89
C SER A 33 11.86 -11.06 -19.00
N GLU A 34 12.98 -11.65 -19.42
CA GLU A 34 13.11 -13.10 -19.51
C GLU A 34 12.84 -13.82 -18.17
N TRP A 35 13.21 -13.20 -17.04
CA TRP A 35 13.05 -13.80 -15.71
C TRP A 35 11.61 -13.82 -15.20
N ILE A 36 10.82 -12.80 -15.57
CA ILE A 36 9.41 -12.74 -15.19
C ILE A 36 8.58 -13.72 -16.01
N GLU A 37 8.94 -13.93 -17.27
CA GLU A 37 8.28 -14.89 -18.16
C GLU A 37 8.59 -16.35 -17.78
N LYS A 38 9.84 -16.67 -17.39
CA LYS A 38 10.20 -17.99 -16.85
C LYS A 38 9.58 -18.29 -15.47
N GLY A 39 8.99 -17.28 -14.81
CA GLY A 39 8.44 -17.34 -13.45
C GLY A 39 7.06 -17.99 -13.30
N LYS A 40 6.60 -18.82 -14.24
CA LYS A 40 5.36 -19.60 -14.09
C LYS A 40 5.49 -20.72 -13.02
N SER A 41 6.71 -21.05 -12.56
CA SER A 41 6.97 -21.89 -11.39
C SER A 41 7.43 -21.05 -10.17
N LYS A 42 7.10 -21.49 -8.94
CA LYS A 42 7.55 -20.83 -7.69
C LYS A 42 9.08 -20.83 -7.60
N MET A 43 9.70 -19.72 -8.00
CA MET A 43 11.14 -19.48 -7.86
C MET A 43 11.59 -19.58 -6.40
N SER A 44 12.70 -20.27 -6.13
CA SER A 44 13.26 -20.38 -4.78
C SER A 44 13.83 -19.05 -4.28
N ASP A 45 13.96 -18.88 -2.96
CA ASP A 45 14.55 -17.66 -2.37
C ASP A 45 15.99 -17.44 -2.84
N LEU A 46 16.75 -18.52 -3.01
CA LEU A 46 18.13 -18.46 -3.49
C LEU A 46 18.18 -17.93 -4.93
N GLN A 47 17.33 -18.45 -5.82
CA GLN A 47 17.23 -17.97 -7.20
C GLN A 47 16.84 -16.50 -7.27
N LEU A 48 15.83 -16.08 -6.49
CA LEU A 48 15.37 -14.69 -6.44
C LEU A 48 16.51 -13.75 -6.01
N ARG A 49 17.29 -14.14 -5.00
CA ARG A 49 18.42 -13.34 -4.50
C ARG A 49 19.57 -13.26 -5.50
N ILE A 50 19.93 -14.37 -6.15
CA ILE A 50 21.00 -14.38 -7.16
C ILE A 50 20.65 -13.44 -8.30
N GLN A 51 19.41 -13.53 -8.79
CA GLN A 51 18.90 -12.68 -9.87
C GLN A 51 18.87 -11.20 -9.48
N TYR A 52 18.32 -10.89 -8.31
CA TYR A 52 18.28 -9.52 -7.83
C TYR A 52 19.69 -8.93 -7.68
N LYS A 53 20.66 -9.70 -7.15
CA LYS A 53 22.06 -9.26 -7.05
C LYS A 53 22.68 -8.94 -8.43
N ASP A 54 22.37 -9.72 -9.46
CA ASP A 54 22.86 -9.46 -10.83
C ASP A 54 22.29 -8.13 -11.38
N VAL A 55 20.99 -7.91 -11.21
CA VAL A 55 20.30 -6.67 -11.63
C VAL A 55 20.85 -5.43 -10.91
N VAL A 56 21.04 -5.52 -9.60
CA VAL A 56 21.64 -4.43 -8.81
C VAL A 56 23.10 -4.21 -9.21
N ARG A 57 23.87 -5.26 -9.50
CA ARG A 57 25.25 -5.15 -10.01
C ARG A 57 25.31 -4.42 -11.37
N HIS A 58 24.25 -4.52 -12.16
CA HIS A 58 24.09 -3.78 -13.41
C HIS A 58 23.44 -2.39 -13.23
N GLY A 59 23.31 -1.89 -12.00
CA GLY A 59 22.90 -0.51 -11.70
C GLY A 59 21.39 -0.27 -11.73
N VAL A 60 20.57 -1.31 -11.71
CA VAL A 60 19.11 -1.16 -11.67
C VAL A 60 18.64 -0.95 -10.22
N SER A 61 17.86 0.10 -9.99
CA SER A 61 17.30 0.43 -8.67
C SER A 61 16.08 -0.40 -8.30
N ASP A 62 15.75 -0.43 -7.01
CA ASP A 62 14.56 -1.11 -6.49
C ASP A 62 13.26 -0.55 -7.06
N ASP A 63 13.19 0.76 -7.26
CA ASP A 63 12.07 1.43 -7.92
C ASP A 63 11.86 0.88 -9.33
N ARG A 64 12.93 0.77 -10.13
CA ARG A 64 12.87 0.25 -11.49
C ARG A 64 12.48 -1.23 -11.53
N VAL A 65 12.98 -2.03 -10.59
CA VAL A 65 12.57 -3.43 -10.44
C VAL A 65 11.08 -3.52 -10.12
N THR A 66 10.60 -2.68 -9.20
CA THR A 66 9.18 -2.62 -8.81
C THR A 66 8.31 -2.20 -9.99
N LYS A 67 8.70 -1.14 -10.71
CA LYS A 67 8.03 -0.67 -11.93
C LYS A 67 7.90 -1.78 -12.97
N ALA A 68 8.99 -2.51 -13.24
CA ALA A 68 8.96 -3.63 -14.18
C ALA A 68 8.01 -4.77 -13.72
N TRP A 69 7.92 -5.03 -12.40
CA TRP A 69 6.98 -6.01 -11.88
C TRP A 69 5.51 -5.56 -12.02
N VAL A 70 5.24 -4.27 -11.77
CA VAL A 70 3.90 -3.67 -11.93
C VAL A 70 3.47 -3.66 -13.39
N GLN A 71 4.33 -3.23 -14.32
CA GLN A 71 4.03 -3.17 -15.76
C GLN A 71 3.68 -4.54 -16.34
N ARG A 72 4.17 -5.62 -15.75
CA ARG A 72 3.85 -7.00 -16.15
C ARG A 72 2.67 -7.61 -15.39
N GLY A 73 1.86 -6.78 -14.74
CA GLY A 73 0.62 -7.17 -14.09
C GLY A 73 0.80 -8.02 -12.83
N LYS A 74 1.98 -8.01 -12.19
CA LYS A 74 2.13 -8.71 -10.91
C LYS A 74 1.29 -8.02 -9.83
N PRO A 75 0.53 -8.77 -9.02
CA PRO A 75 -0.29 -8.17 -7.97
C PRO A 75 0.61 -7.59 -6.87
N ALA A 76 0.17 -6.48 -6.26
CA ALA A 76 0.93 -5.78 -5.21
C ALA A 76 1.35 -6.69 -4.06
N LYS A 77 0.50 -7.64 -3.66
CA LYS A 77 0.82 -8.66 -2.64
C LYS A 77 2.04 -9.50 -3.01
N ASP A 78 2.18 -9.90 -4.27
CA ASP A 78 3.32 -10.71 -4.73
C ASP A 78 4.60 -9.89 -4.83
N ILE A 79 4.49 -8.63 -5.27
CA ILE A 79 5.60 -7.68 -5.30
C ILE A 79 6.13 -7.46 -3.88
N TYR A 80 5.24 -7.15 -2.94
CA TYR A 80 5.57 -7.00 -1.53
C TYR A 80 6.28 -8.23 -0.98
N ASN A 81 5.72 -9.43 -1.20
CA ASN A 81 6.31 -10.70 -0.76
C ASN A 81 7.72 -10.91 -1.32
N ARG A 82 7.97 -10.54 -2.57
CA ARG A 82 9.30 -10.61 -3.17
C ARG A 82 10.29 -9.69 -2.46
N TRP A 83 9.89 -8.46 -2.15
CA TRP A 83 10.74 -7.54 -1.39
C TRP A 83 11.08 -8.08 0.00
N ILE A 84 10.11 -8.66 0.72
CA ILE A 84 10.36 -9.30 2.02
C ILE A 84 11.32 -10.49 1.89
N ARG A 85 11.17 -11.34 0.86
CA ARG A 85 12.09 -12.47 0.59
C ARG A 85 13.51 -12.01 0.23
N LEU A 86 13.62 -10.84 -0.38
CA LEU A 86 14.86 -10.11 -0.65
C LEU A 86 15.40 -9.35 0.57
N LYS A 87 14.80 -9.52 1.75
CA LYS A 87 15.21 -8.92 3.03
C LYS A 87 15.05 -7.40 3.12
N LYS A 88 14.14 -6.82 2.32
CA LYS A 88 13.64 -5.46 2.57
C LYS A 88 12.69 -5.45 3.77
N SER A 89 12.67 -4.34 4.49
CA SER A 89 11.70 -4.07 5.54
C SER A 89 10.30 -3.83 4.98
N ASP A 90 9.27 -3.98 5.82
CA ASP A 90 7.90 -3.64 5.45
C ASP A 90 7.78 -2.17 5.03
N LEU A 91 8.54 -1.27 5.66
CA LEU A 91 8.61 0.15 5.30
C LEU A 91 9.15 0.35 3.88
N GLU A 92 10.31 -0.24 3.55
CA GLU A 92 10.92 -0.13 2.21
C GLU A 92 10.01 -0.73 1.14
N ALA A 93 9.49 -1.95 1.37
CA ALA A 93 8.60 -2.61 0.43
C ALA A 93 7.32 -1.79 0.17
N SER A 94 6.80 -1.13 1.20
CA SER A 94 5.61 -0.28 1.09
C SER A 94 5.89 1.04 0.37
N LYS A 95 7.04 1.67 0.63
CA LYS A 95 7.47 2.88 -0.11
C LYS A 95 7.53 2.62 -1.60
N LEU A 96 8.17 1.52 -2.00
CA LEU A 96 8.28 1.13 -3.41
C LEU A 96 6.90 0.95 -4.08
N LEU A 97 5.92 0.39 -3.36
CA LEU A 97 4.56 0.25 -3.89
C LEU A 97 3.84 1.59 -4.02
N LEU A 98 4.01 2.50 -3.05
CA LEU A 98 3.44 3.85 -3.11
C LEU A 98 4.06 4.68 -4.25
N GLU A 99 5.37 4.55 -4.47
CA GLU A 99 6.08 5.17 -5.60
C GLU A 99 5.54 4.69 -6.96
N GLN A 100 5.01 3.46 -7.01
CA GLN A 100 4.31 2.91 -8.17
C GLN A 100 2.78 3.17 -8.16
N ASN A 101 2.34 4.20 -7.45
CA ASN A 101 0.95 4.66 -7.36
C ASN A 101 -0.04 3.67 -6.74
N LEU A 102 0.42 2.73 -5.91
CA LEU A 102 -0.49 1.92 -5.11
C LEU A 102 -1.29 2.83 -4.17
N LYS A 103 -2.61 2.68 -4.12
CA LYS A 103 -3.45 3.52 -3.25
C LYS A 103 -3.20 3.16 -1.78
N PRO A 104 -3.20 4.13 -0.84
CA PRO A 104 -3.03 3.86 0.59
C PRO A 104 -4.03 2.83 1.14
N ARG A 105 -5.26 2.81 0.62
CA ARG A 105 -6.27 1.81 0.98
C ARG A 105 -5.85 0.39 0.58
N ASP A 106 -5.32 0.20 -0.62
CA ASP A 106 -4.89 -1.11 -1.09
C ASP A 106 -3.67 -1.60 -0.29
N LEU A 107 -2.80 -0.67 0.12
CA LEU A 107 -1.68 -0.95 1.02
C LEU A 107 -2.15 -1.38 2.43
N TYR A 108 -3.16 -0.69 2.99
CA TYR A 108 -3.80 -1.10 4.25
C TYR A 108 -4.38 -2.51 4.14
N ASP A 109 -5.15 -2.79 3.09
CA ASP A 109 -5.76 -4.09 2.86
C ASP A 109 -4.72 -5.19 2.66
N LEU A 110 -3.57 -4.87 2.04
CA LEU A 110 -2.44 -5.77 1.90
C LEU A 110 -1.86 -6.16 3.26
N TRP A 111 -1.55 -5.20 4.14
CA TRP A 111 -0.98 -5.51 5.46
C TRP A 111 -1.98 -6.24 6.36
N ALA A 112 -3.24 -5.79 6.37
CA ALA A 112 -4.30 -6.46 7.13
C ALA A 112 -4.52 -7.89 6.64
N GLY A 113 -4.49 -8.12 5.31
CA GLY A 113 -4.58 -9.45 4.70
C GLY A 113 -3.38 -10.36 4.97
N ARG A 114 -2.28 -9.81 5.51
CA ARG A 114 -1.12 -10.58 6.01
C ARG A 114 -1.21 -10.88 7.51
N GLY A 115 -2.25 -10.41 8.19
CA GLY A 115 -2.40 -10.56 9.63
C GLY A 115 -1.55 -9.60 10.46
N MET A 116 -1.08 -8.49 9.87
CA MET A 116 -0.39 -7.45 10.63
C MET A 116 -1.33 -6.82 11.65
N SER A 117 -0.83 -6.56 12.86
CA SER A 117 -1.63 -5.95 13.91
C SER A 117 -2.03 -4.51 13.55
N MET A 118 -3.13 -4.03 14.12
CA MET A 118 -3.59 -2.66 13.89
C MET A 118 -2.57 -1.62 14.36
N GLU A 119 -1.83 -1.93 15.42
CA GLU A 119 -0.76 -1.09 15.94
C GLU A 119 0.42 -1.01 14.96
N ASP A 120 0.87 -2.15 14.43
CA ASP A 120 1.99 -2.19 13.47
C ASP A 120 1.62 -1.52 12.16
N ILE A 121 0.38 -1.74 11.68
CA ILE A 121 -0.17 -1.03 10.52
C ILE A 121 -0.14 0.48 10.76
N TYR A 122 -0.59 0.93 11.93
CA TYR A 122 -0.63 2.36 12.24
C TYR A 122 0.77 2.98 12.36
N LYS A 123 1.73 2.25 12.97
CA LYS A 123 3.15 2.67 13.01
C LYS A 123 3.72 2.83 11.61
N LEU A 124 3.56 1.84 10.73
CA LEU A 124 4.01 1.92 9.35
C LEU A 124 3.31 3.06 8.59
N TRP A 125 2.00 3.23 8.77
CA TRP A 125 1.23 4.32 8.16
C TRP A 125 1.84 5.68 8.49
N ARG A 126 2.20 5.90 9.76
CA ARG A 126 2.84 7.12 10.26
C ARG A 126 4.26 7.30 9.72
N GLU A 127 5.06 6.24 9.68
CA GLU A 127 6.42 6.28 9.11
C GLU A 127 6.43 6.59 7.62
N LEU A 128 5.40 6.16 6.90
CA LEU A 128 5.15 6.50 5.49
C LEU A 128 4.58 7.90 5.30
N LYS A 129 4.29 8.64 6.39
CA LYS A 129 3.72 9.99 6.38
C LYS A 129 2.37 10.06 5.65
N LEU A 130 1.58 9.00 5.74
CA LEU A 130 0.23 8.95 5.20
C LEU A 130 -0.76 9.67 6.15
N ASP A 131 -1.88 10.13 5.62
CA ASP A 131 -2.86 10.94 6.38
C ASP A 131 -3.58 10.10 7.44
N ASP A 132 -3.51 10.52 8.70
CA ASP A 132 -4.18 9.89 9.84
C ASP A 132 -5.71 9.85 9.66
N THR A 133 -6.28 10.85 8.98
CA THR A 133 -7.72 10.92 8.71
C THR A 133 -8.16 9.77 7.82
N GLN A 134 -7.34 9.39 6.84
CA GLN A 134 -7.63 8.28 5.93
C GLN A 134 -7.68 6.94 6.69
N ILE A 135 -6.67 6.65 7.53
CA ILE A 135 -6.65 5.39 8.28
C ILE A 135 -7.72 5.33 9.37
N TYR A 136 -7.99 6.45 10.05
CA TYR A 136 -9.11 6.53 10.98
C TYR A 136 -10.44 6.25 10.28
N ASN A 137 -10.70 6.91 9.14
CA ASN A 137 -11.90 6.67 8.36
C ASN A 137 -12.03 5.20 7.94
N MET A 138 -10.93 4.55 7.54
CA MET A 138 -10.96 3.12 7.26
C MET A 138 -11.43 2.32 8.49
N TRP A 139 -10.90 2.59 9.67
CA TRP A 139 -11.30 1.88 10.89
C TRP A 139 -12.77 2.07 11.27
N VAL A 140 -13.35 3.26 11.01
CA VAL A 140 -14.73 3.57 11.41
C VAL A 140 -15.79 3.40 10.32
N THR A 141 -15.41 3.32 9.04
CA THR A 141 -16.36 3.33 7.91
C THR A 141 -16.26 2.16 6.92
N LEU A 142 -15.29 1.23 7.04
CA LEU A 142 -15.07 0.20 6.01
C LEU A 142 -16.33 -0.67 5.75
N PRO A 143 -16.97 -0.54 4.56
CA PRO A 143 -18.13 -1.36 4.22
C PRO A 143 -17.71 -2.83 4.06
N GLY A 144 -18.48 -3.76 4.63
CA GLY A 144 -18.22 -5.20 4.52
C GLY A 144 -17.07 -5.73 5.40
N LYS A 145 -16.44 -4.89 6.22
CA LYS A 145 -15.51 -5.31 7.28
C LYS A 145 -16.08 -4.92 8.65
N THR A 146 -15.72 -5.66 9.68
CA THR A 146 -16.07 -5.29 11.06
C THR A 146 -15.39 -3.97 11.41
N LYS A 147 -16.21 -2.98 11.76
CA LYS A 147 -15.75 -1.70 12.32
C LYS A 147 -14.86 -1.98 13.52
N LYS A 148 -13.75 -1.26 13.63
CA LYS A 148 -12.85 -1.35 14.78
C LYS A 148 -13.52 -0.76 16.03
N THR A 149 -13.31 -1.41 17.16
CA THR A 149 -13.85 -0.93 18.44
C THR A 149 -13.12 0.34 18.87
N ASP A 150 -13.77 1.13 19.73
CA ASP A 150 -13.15 2.31 20.35
C ASP A 150 -11.82 1.92 21.01
N ASP A 151 -11.78 0.81 21.76
CA ASP A 151 -10.58 0.31 22.45
C ASP A 151 -9.45 -0.10 21.50
N GLU A 152 -9.75 -0.75 20.37
CA GLU A 152 -8.75 -1.09 19.35
C GLU A 152 -8.10 0.18 18.77
N ILE A 153 -8.92 1.20 18.47
CA ILE A 153 -8.46 2.49 17.93
C ILE A 153 -7.62 3.23 18.98
N PHE A 154 -8.09 3.29 20.22
CA PHE A 154 -7.39 3.98 21.31
C PHE A 154 -6.06 3.33 21.64
N ALA A 155 -5.98 2.00 21.64
CA ALA A 155 -4.74 1.27 21.83
C ALA A 155 -3.73 1.59 20.71
N ALA A 156 -4.15 1.57 19.44
CA ALA A 156 -3.28 1.90 18.33
C ALA A 156 -2.73 3.34 18.41
N TRP A 157 -3.59 4.31 18.75
CA TRP A 157 -3.17 5.70 18.94
C TRP A 157 -2.22 5.88 20.14
N PHE A 158 -2.56 5.27 21.28
CA PHE A 158 -1.76 5.38 22.50
C PHE A 158 -0.37 4.75 22.33
N ASN A 159 -0.29 3.53 21.78
CA ASN A 159 0.97 2.81 21.60
C ASN A 159 1.88 3.47 20.55
N ALA A 160 1.30 4.26 19.64
CA ALA A 160 2.03 5.09 18.70
C ALA A 160 2.34 6.51 19.23
N ASN A 161 2.18 6.74 20.55
CA ASN A 161 2.43 8.01 21.23
C ASN A 161 1.63 9.20 20.67
N LYS A 162 0.42 8.96 20.15
CA LYS A 162 -0.44 10.05 19.67
C LYS A 162 -1.03 10.81 20.86
N SER A 163 -0.81 12.12 20.91
CA SER A 163 -1.29 12.94 22.03
C SER A 163 -2.81 13.14 22.00
N ILE A 164 -3.40 13.48 23.15
CA ILE A 164 -4.81 13.88 23.26
C ILE A 164 -5.13 15.02 22.28
N GLU A 165 -4.21 15.96 22.11
CA GLU A 165 -4.36 17.10 21.21
C GLU A 165 -4.28 16.69 19.73
N ASP A 166 -3.39 15.77 19.38
CA ASP A 166 -3.34 15.24 18.01
C ASP A 166 -4.62 14.49 17.64
N VAL A 167 -5.25 13.80 18.59
CA VAL A 167 -6.56 13.16 18.39
C VAL A 167 -7.67 14.22 18.30
N ARG A 168 -7.62 15.28 19.10
CA ARG A 168 -8.58 16.40 19.02
C ARG A 168 -8.60 17.02 17.62
N LYS A 169 -7.42 17.30 17.06
CA LYS A 169 -7.23 17.85 15.70
C LYS A 169 -7.66 16.87 14.63
N LEU A 170 -7.31 15.59 14.75
CA LEU A 170 -7.77 14.52 13.84
C LEU A 170 -9.31 14.47 13.75
N LEU A 171 -9.99 14.69 14.87
CA LEU A 171 -11.45 14.71 14.95
C LEU A 171 -12.07 16.07 14.58
N ARG A 172 -11.24 17.04 14.17
CA ARG A 172 -11.61 18.41 13.77
C ARG A 172 -12.36 19.18 14.87
N LEU A 173 -12.02 18.91 16.13
CA LEU A 173 -12.60 19.58 17.31
C LEU A 173 -11.85 20.87 17.70
N ASP A 174 -10.79 21.20 16.98
CA ASP A 174 -10.06 22.46 17.05
C ASP A 174 -10.68 23.56 16.18
N ASP A 175 -11.52 23.19 15.21
CA ASP A 175 -12.30 24.12 14.39
C ASP A 175 -13.55 24.58 15.18
N GLY A 176 -13.61 25.87 15.54
CA GLY A 176 -14.67 26.45 16.37
C GLY A 176 -16.09 26.29 15.79
N ASN A 177 -16.20 25.94 14.51
CA ASN A 177 -17.48 25.73 13.83
C ASN A 177 -17.93 24.25 13.78
N ASN A 178 -17.13 23.30 14.27
CA ASN A 178 -17.38 21.87 14.11
C ASN A 178 -17.45 21.10 15.45
N TYR A 179 -18.45 21.43 16.27
CA TYR A 179 -18.79 20.67 17.47
C TYR A 179 -19.72 19.50 17.16
N SER A 180 -19.17 18.41 16.63
CA SER A 180 -19.92 17.14 16.56
C SER A 180 -20.00 16.51 17.94
N ASN A 181 -21.21 16.42 18.51
CA ASN A 181 -21.48 15.74 19.78
C ASN A 181 -20.90 14.31 19.83
N ALA A 182 -20.85 13.61 18.69
CA ALA A 182 -20.29 12.27 18.60
C ALA A 182 -18.75 12.29 18.70
N ASN A 183 -18.09 13.17 17.95
CA ASN A 183 -16.63 13.29 17.99
C ASN A 183 -16.16 13.80 19.36
N THR A 184 -16.87 14.76 19.97
CA THR A 184 -16.57 15.22 21.33
C THR A 184 -16.67 14.09 22.34
N LYS A 185 -17.74 13.30 22.32
CA LYS A 185 -17.89 12.13 23.20
C LYS A 185 -16.78 11.10 22.97
N PHE A 186 -16.44 10.82 21.71
CA PHE A 186 -15.38 9.87 21.36
C PHE A 186 -14.00 10.36 21.83
N TRP A 187 -13.71 11.66 21.69
CA TRP A 187 -12.49 12.27 22.21
C TRP A 187 -12.40 12.22 23.74
N LEU A 188 -13.50 12.51 24.46
CA LEU A 188 -13.55 12.38 25.91
C LEU A 188 -13.26 10.94 26.38
N LYS A 189 -13.80 9.94 25.68
CA LYS A 189 -13.45 8.53 25.95
C LYS A 189 -11.95 8.27 25.77
N TYR A 190 -11.33 8.83 24.73
CA TYR A 190 -9.89 8.69 24.53
C TYR A 190 -9.08 9.34 25.66
N ILE A 191 -9.50 10.50 26.17
CA ILE A 191 -8.86 11.14 27.34
C ILE A 191 -8.89 10.18 28.54
N HIS A 192 -10.06 9.64 28.87
CA HIS A 192 -10.19 8.67 29.96
C HIS A 192 -9.32 7.43 29.75
N TYR A 193 -9.26 6.90 28.54
CA TYR A 193 -8.39 5.78 28.19
C TYR A 193 -6.90 6.14 28.40
N TYR A 194 -6.49 7.31 27.92
CA TYR A 194 -5.12 7.81 27.98
C TYR A 194 -4.66 8.02 29.42
N ASP A 195 -5.49 8.69 30.24
CA ASP A 195 -5.19 8.97 31.64
C ASP A 195 -5.09 7.69 32.47
N ARG A 196 -5.99 6.72 32.25
CA ARG A 196 -5.93 5.40 32.90
C ARG A 196 -4.64 4.66 32.54
N ARG A 197 -4.24 4.67 31.26
CA ARG A 197 -3.00 4.02 30.80
C ARG A 197 -1.73 4.70 31.31
N LYS A 198 -1.79 6.00 31.60
CA LYS A 198 -0.69 6.76 32.23
C LYS A 198 -0.68 6.65 33.76
N GLY A 199 -1.69 6.03 34.37
CA GLY A 199 -1.82 5.93 35.83
C GLY A 199 -2.23 7.24 36.51
N VAL A 200 -2.81 8.17 35.76
CA VAL A 200 -3.28 9.47 36.28
C VAL A 200 -4.61 9.30 37.03
N ILE A 201 -5.43 8.34 36.60
CA ILE A 201 -6.70 7.98 37.22
C ILE A 201 -6.77 6.45 37.38
N ALA A 202 -7.40 6.01 38.48
CA ALA A 202 -7.60 4.60 38.83
C ALA A 202 -8.76 3.97 38.03
#